data_AF-A0A1I2HN15-F1
#
_entry.id   AF-A0A1I2HN15-F1
#
_cell.length_a   1.000
_cell.length_b   1.000
_cell.length_c   1.000
_cell.angle_alpha   90.00
_cell.angle_beta   90.00
_cell.angle_gamma   90.00
#
_symmetry.space_group_name_H-M   'P 1'
#
loop_
_entity.id
_entity.type
_entity.pdbx_description
1 polymer ?
#
loop_
_entity_poly.entity_id
_entity_poly.type
_entity_poly.pdbx_seq_one_letter_code
_entity_poly.pdbx_strand_id
1 'polypeptide(L)'
;MVDFKIEVVVLPVADVDRSRDFYKSIDFREDVDFTGPDGFRVVHLTPPGSAASIIIGAGVTDAEPGSARGVHLIVDDIVAAHDLLVAHGVPVSEVFHDAGGVFHHAGTTARVGGPHPGRQSYGSFLSFTDPDGNEFFLQEVTERRPGRISHVVYDSAAAVEAALRDAAIAHGEYEATVLDGKHDEDWPAWYAAHMARAAGL
;
A
#
# COMPACT_ATOMS: atom_id res chain seq x y z
N MET A 1 -18.69 7.83 17.73
CA MET A 1 -18.35 6.51 17.16
C MET A 1 -16.87 6.27 17.43
N VAL A 2 -16.46 5.03 17.68
CA VAL A 2 -15.06 4.68 17.95
C VAL A 2 -14.44 4.23 16.63
N ASP A 3 -13.26 4.77 16.32
CA ASP A 3 -12.53 4.41 15.10
C ASP A 3 -11.58 3.24 15.39
N PHE A 4 -11.69 2.17 14.59
CA PHE A 4 -10.78 1.04 14.64
C PHE A 4 -9.83 1.08 13.45
N LYS A 5 -8.52 1.02 13.71
CA LYS A 5 -7.47 1.05 12.69
C LYS A 5 -6.58 -0.18 12.83
N ILE A 6 -6.18 -0.74 11.70
CA ILE A 6 -5.06 -1.69 11.66
C ILE A 6 -3.79 -0.85 11.60
N GLU A 7 -3.09 -0.77 12.73
CA GLU A 7 -1.83 -0.01 12.85
C GLU A 7 -0.62 -0.89 12.55
N VAL A 8 -0.67 -2.15 12.99
CA VAL A 8 0.48 -3.04 12.94
C VAL A 8 0.08 -4.50 12.76
N VAL A 9 0.89 -5.24 12.01
CA VAL A 9 0.82 -6.69 11.87
C VAL A 9 2.09 -7.31 12.46
N VAL A 10 1.95 -8.32 13.31
CA VAL A 10 3.10 -9.05 13.86
C VAL A 10 3.43 -10.23 12.95
N LEU A 11 4.70 -10.37 12.56
CA LEU A 11 5.17 -11.47 11.72
C LEU A 11 6.12 -12.38 12.51
N PRO A 12 5.88 -13.69 12.55
CA PRO A 12 6.75 -14.62 13.25
C PRO A 12 8.02 -14.88 12.43
N VAL A 13 9.18 -14.61 13.04
CA VAL A 13 10.51 -14.77 12.41
C VAL A 13 11.43 -15.58 13.32
N ALA A 14 12.33 -16.38 12.74
CA ALA A 14 13.29 -17.17 13.51
C ALA A 14 14.55 -16.38 13.85
N ASP A 15 14.93 -15.45 12.97
CA ASP A 15 16.12 -14.60 13.09
C ASP A 15 15.74 -13.14 12.83
N VAL A 16 15.76 -12.32 13.89
CA VAL A 16 15.32 -10.93 13.85
C VAL A 16 16.22 -10.08 12.96
N ASP A 17 17.55 -10.30 12.99
CA ASP A 17 18.50 -9.50 12.21
C ASP A 17 18.40 -9.83 10.72
N ARG A 18 18.32 -11.12 10.38
CA ARG A 18 18.13 -11.56 8.98
C ARG A 18 16.85 -10.96 8.37
N SER A 19 15.74 -11.02 9.11
CA SER A 19 14.45 -10.55 8.60
C SER A 19 14.40 -9.02 8.58
N ARG A 20 14.96 -8.34 9.58
CA ARG A 20 15.15 -6.87 9.56
C ARG A 20 15.91 -6.41 8.33
N ASP A 21 17.06 -7.02 8.04
CA ASP A 21 17.90 -6.63 6.92
C ASP A 21 17.21 -6.86 5.58
N PHE A 22 16.43 -7.95 5.44
CA PHE A 22 15.58 -8.20 4.27
C PHE A 22 14.53 -7.11 4.06
N TYR A 23 13.75 -6.76 5.09
CA TYR A 23 12.71 -5.73 4.93
C TYR A 23 13.32 -4.37 4.58
N LYS A 24 14.46 -4.02 5.16
CA LYS A 24 15.18 -2.79 4.83
C LYS A 24 15.74 -2.80 3.41
N SER A 25 16.13 -3.96 2.88
CA SER A 25 16.62 -4.06 1.50
C SER A 25 15.52 -3.85 0.45
N ILE A 26 14.25 -3.83 0.85
CA ILE A 26 13.10 -3.45 0.01
C ILE A 26 12.46 -2.14 0.48
N ASP A 27 13.31 -1.26 1.05
CA ASP A 27 12.99 0.09 1.48
C ASP A 27 11.96 0.22 2.62
N PHE A 28 11.69 -0.85 3.37
CA PHE A 28 10.90 -0.68 4.59
C PHE A 28 11.70 0.15 5.59
N ARG A 29 11.12 1.26 6.03
CA ARG A 29 11.75 2.15 6.99
C ARG A 29 11.72 1.50 8.36
N GLU A 30 12.87 1.39 8.99
CA GLU A 30 12.97 1.02 10.41
C GLU A 30 12.58 2.22 11.27
N ASP A 31 11.50 2.06 12.03
CA ASP A 31 11.02 3.09 12.94
C ASP A 31 11.57 2.89 14.35
N VAL A 32 11.68 1.63 14.77
CA VAL A 32 12.14 1.23 16.12
C VAL A 32 12.92 -0.07 16.02
N ASP A 33 14.02 -0.16 16.74
CA ASP A 33 14.68 -1.42 17.13
C ASP A 33 14.96 -1.34 18.63
N PHE A 34 14.16 -2.03 19.43
CA PHE A 34 14.21 -1.99 20.88
C PHE A 34 14.50 -3.37 21.45
N THR A 35 15.50 -3.44 22.35
CA THR A 35 15.81 -4.64 23.13
C THR A 35 15.44 -4.40 24.59
N GLY A 36 14.58 -5.26 25.12
CA GLY A 36 14.15 -5.28 26.51
C GLY A 36 14.86 -6.35 27.35
N PRO A 37 14.47 -6.50 28.62
CA PRO A 37 14.94 -7.59 29.47
C PRO A 37 14.49 -8.96 28.94
N ASP A 38 15.07 -10.03 29.48
CA ASP A 38 14.67 -11.43 29.26
C ASP A 38 14.69 -11.89 27.78
N GLY A 39 15.54 -11.27 26.97
CA GLY A 39 15.69 -11.62 25.56
C GLY A 39 14.56 -11.09 24.67
N PHE A 40 13.69 -10.21 25.18
CA PHE A 40 12.70 -9.51 24.37
C PHE A 40 13.37 -8.56 23.39
N ARG A 41 12.97 -8.62 22.12
CA ARG A 41 13.36 -7.62 21.10
C ARG A 41 12.20 -7.37 20.17
N VAL A 42 12.02 -6.11 19.77
CA VAL A 42 10.99 -5.69 18.83
C VAL A 42 11.62 -4.76 17.79
N VAL A 43 11.38 -5.06 16.52
CA VAL A 43 11.75 -4.21 15.38
C VAL A 43 10.47 -3.83 14.66
N HIS A 44 10.25 -2.53 14.52
CA HIS A 44 9.10 -1.92 13.85
C HIS A 44 9.55 -1.41 12.48
N LEU A 45 8.90 -1.90 11.43
CA LEU A 45 9.22 -1.55 10.04
C LEU A 45 7.97 -1.08 9.30
N THR A 46 8.03 0.07 8.64
CA THR A 46 6.93 0.63 7.84
C THR A 46 7.23 0.48 6.34
N PRO A 47 6.38 -0.22 5.55
CA PRO A 47 6.48 -0.20 4.10
C PRO A 47 6.36 1.22 3.53
N PRO A 48 7.07 1.55 2.43
CA PRO A 48 6.94 2.85 1.77
C PRO A 48 5.48 3.22 1.49
N GLY A 49 5.08 4.43 1.90
CA GLY A 49 3.71 4.94 1.69
C GLY A 49 2.61 4.30 2.55
N SER A 50 2.92 3.30 3.38
CA SER A 50 1.92 2.64 4.23
C SER A 50 1.64 3.45 5.50
N ALA A 51 0.38 3.48 5.90
CA ALA A 51 -0.03 3.96 7.23
C ALA A 51 0.06 2.87 8.31
N ALA A 52 0.15 1.61 7.90
CA ALA A 52 0.30 0.46 8.79
C ALA A 52 1.71 -0.13 8.68
N SER A 53 2.15 -0.76 9.76
CA SER A 53 3.51 -1.27 9.91
C SER A 53 3.54 -2.78 10.12
N ILE A 54 4.73 -3.36 10.10
CA ILE A 54 4.99 -4.70 10.61
C ILE A 54 5.86 -4.63 11.85
N ILE A 55 5.68 -5.61 12.74
CA ILE A 55 6.59 -5.88 13.84
C ILE A 55 7.15 -7.29 13.68
N ILE A 56 8.46 -7.41 13.82
CA ILE A 56 9.19 -8.67 13.98
C ILE A 56 9.98 -8.62 15.29
N GLY A 57 10.30 -9.77 15.88
CA GLY A 57 11.02 -9.74 17.15
C GLY A 57 11.06 -11.05 17.93
N ALA A 58 11.89 -11.08 18.96
CA ALA A 58 11.93 -12.16 19.93
C ALA A 58 10.93 -11.87 21.06
N GLY A 59 10.02 -12.82 21.30
CA GLY A 59 8.98 -12.68 22.34
C GLY A 59 7.79 -11.79 21.96
N VAL A 60 7.66 -11.40 20.68
CA VAL A 60 6.51 -10.59 20.19
C VAL A 60 5.31 -11.45 19.78
N THR A 61 5.51 -12.75 19.50
CA THR A 61 4.47 -13.71 19.14
C THR A 61 4.92 -15.13 19.51
N ASP A 62 3.95 -16.04 19.73
CA ASP A 62 4.13 -17.47 19.92
C ASP A 62 3.86 -18.29 18.64
N ALA A 63 3.53 -17.62 17.53
CA ALA A 63 3.33 -18.28 16.24
C ALA A 63 4.66 -18.80 15.66
N GLU A 64 4.58 -19.94 14.98
CA GLU A 64 5.73 -20.57 14.32
C GLU A 64 6.34 -19.61 13.27
N PRO A 65 7.68 -19.44 13.23
CA PRO A 65 8.34 -18.65 12.19
C PRO A 65 7.88 -19.00 10.78
N GLY A 66 7.58 -17.98 9.99
CA GLY A 66 7.15 -18.17 8.59
C GLY A 66 5.71 -18.67 8.44
N SER A 67 4.91 -18.71 9.51
CA SER A 67 3.53 -19.21 9.44
C SER A 67 2.50 -18.19 8.99
N ALA A 68 2.83 -16.89 8.93
CA ALA A 68 1.86 -15.87 8.54
C ALA A 68 1.46 -16.02 7.06
N ARG A 69 0.16 -15.87 6.77
CA ARG A 69 -0.44 -15.96 5.44
C ARG A 69 -1.43 -14.81 5.25
N GLY A 70 -1.58 -14.34 4.01
CA GLY A 70 -2.63 -13.37 3.64
C GLY A 70 -2.34 -11.92 4.03
N VAL A 71 -1.08 -11.52 4.21
CA VAL A 71 -0.72 -10.10 4.34
C VAL A 71 -0.75 -9.46 2.95
N HIS A 72 -1.57 -8.42 2.78
CA HIS A 72 -1.68 -7.70 1.51
C HIS A 72 -0.96 -6.35 1.57
N LEU A 73 0.00 -6.14 0.69
CA LEU A 73 0.59 -4.84 0.39
C LEU A 73 -0.11 -4.28 -0.86
N ILE A 74 -0.47 -3.00 -0.81
CA ILE A 74 -1.24 -2.37 -1.88
C ILE A 74 -0.33 -1.46 -2.69
N VAL A 75 -0.34 -1.64 -4.01
CA VAL A 75 0.41 -0.83 -4.97
C VAL A 75 -0.53 -0.30 -6.06
N ASP A 76 -0.15 0.79 -6.70
CA ASP A 76 -0.86 1.38 -7.82
C ASP A 76 -0.41 0.81 -9.19
N ASP A 77 0.86 0.40 -9.29
CA ASP A 77 1.42 -0.32 -10.44
C ASP A 77 2.13 -1.62 -10.00
N ILE A 78 1.48 -2.76 -10.27
CA ILE A 78 1.99 -4.08 -9.89
C ILE A 78 3.22 -4.51 -10.69
N VAL A 79 3.38 -4.01 -11.92
CA VAL A 79 4.50 -4.37 -12.80
C VAL A 79 5.75 -3.63 -12.33
N ALA A 80 5.63 -2.34 -12.03
CA ALA A 80 6.72 -1.58 -11.44
C ALA A 80 7.15 -2.16 -10.08
N ALA A 81 6.20 -2.58 -9.25
CA ALA A 81 6.49 -3.21 -7.96
C ALA A 81 7.19 -4.58 -8.13
N HIS A 82 6.76 -5.40 -9.10
CA HIS A 82 7.44 -6.64 -9.46
C HIS A 82 8.91 -6.38 -9.82
N ASP A 83 9.15 -5.45 -10.75
CA ASP A 83 10.50 -5.15 -11.25
C ASP A 83 11.41 -4.62 -10.14
N LEU A 84 10.87 -3.80 -9.23
CA LEU A 84 11.59 -3.33 -8.05
C LEU A 84 12.01 -4.50 -7.15
N LEU A 85 11.08 -5.39 -6.80
CA LEU A 85 11.39 -6.52 -5.91
C LEU A 85 12.40 -7.49 -6.54
N VAL A 86 12.28 -7.77 -7.85
CA VAL A 86 13.25 -8.57 -8.61
C VAL A 86 14.63 -7.90 -8.61
N ALA A 87 14.70 -6.59 -8.83
CA ALA A 87 15.96 -5.84 -8.81
C ALA A 87 16.65 -5.89 -7.44
N HIS A 88 15.87 -6.01 -6.35
CA HIS A 88 16.37 -6.22 -4.99
C HIS A 88 16.65 -7.70 -4.65
N GLY A 89 16.51 -8.61 -5.62
CA GLY A 89 16.82 -10.03 -5.46
C GLY A 89 15.77 -10.83 -4.70
N VAL A 90 14.55 -10.29 -4.51
CA VAL A 90 13.47 -11.00 -3.85
C VAL A 90 12.91 -12.09 -4.77
N PRO A 91 12.77 -13.35 -4.31
CA PRO A 91 12.06 -14.38 -5.06
C PRO A 91 10.56 -14.08 -5.09
N VAL A 92 10.10 -13.40 -6.14
CA VAL A 92 8.70 -13.07 -6.36
C VAL A 92 8.09 -14.00 -7.42
N SER A 93 6.78 -14.22 -7.33
CA SER A 93 6.05 -14.84 -8.45
C SER A 93 5.91 -13.87 -9.61
N GLU A 94 5.70 -14.40 -10.81
CA GLU A 94 5.13 -13.62 -11.92
C GLU A 94 3.84 -12.93 -11.49
N VAL A 95 3.53 -11.81 -12.14
CA VAL A 95 2.22 -11.14 -11.99
C VAL A 95 1.13 -12.09 -12.51
N PHE A 96 0.01 -12.14 -11.79
CA PHE A 96 -1.13 -12.97 -12.13
C PHE A 96 -2.45 -12.26 -11.83
N HIS A 97 -3.54 -12.80 -12.38
CA HIS A 97 -4.91 -12.50 -11.99
C HIS A 97 -5.67 -13.80 -11.74
N ASP A 98 -6.81 -13.72 -11.06
CA ASP A 98 -7.65 -14.89 -10.81
C ASP A 98 -8.61 -15.12 -11.99
N ALA A 99 -8.78 -16.38 -12.40
CA ALA A 99 -9.72 -16.74 -13.45
C ALA A 99 -11.19 -16.44 -13.07
N GLY A 100 -11.51 -16.40 -11.78
CA GLY A 100 -12.84 -16.18 -11.23
C GLY A 100 -13.17 -14.73 -10.86
N GLY A 101 -12.23 -13.78 -10.98
CA GLY A 101 -12.49 -12.35 -10.76
C GLY A 101 -11.39 -11.63 -9.98
N VAL A 102 -11.78 -10.74 -9.07
CA VAL A 102 -10.88 -9.81 -8.34
C VAL A 102 -10.43 -10.32 -6.96
N PHE A 103 -10.58 -11.62 -6.70
CA PHE A 103 -10.13 -12.27 -5.47
C PHE A 103 -9.30 -13.49 -5.85
N HIS A 104 -8.05 -13.53 -5.42
CA HIS A 104 -7.23 -14.72 -5.63
C HIS A 104 -7.62 -15.83 -4.65
N HIS A 105 -7.45 -17.07 -5.10
CA HIS A 105 -7.57 -18.24 -4.23
C HIS A 105 -6.29 -18.46 -3.42
N ALA A 106 -6.39 -19.32 -2.40
CA ALA A 106 -5.24 -19.78 -1.65
C ALA A 106 -4.27 -20.57 -2.54
N GLY A 107 -2.96 -20.39 -2.30
CA GLY A 107 -1.91 -21.01 -3.10
C GLY A 107 -1.94 -20.52 -4.55
N THR A 108 -1.80 -21.45 -5.50
CA THR A 108 -1.71 -21.17 -6.94
C THR A 108 -2.98 -21.53 -7.72
N THR A 109 -4.05 -21.90 -7.02
CA THR A 109 -5.33 -22.25 -7.64
C THR A 109 -5.86 -21.09 -8.48
N ALA A 110 -6.33 -21.38 -9.69
CA ALA A 110 -6.95 -20.44 -10.61
C ALA A 110 -6.12 -19.20 -11.01
N ARG A 111 -4.80 -19.18 -10.72
CA ARG A 111 -3.91 -18.12 -11.19
C ARG A 111 -3.74 -18.20 -12.71
N VAL A 112 -4.01 -17.09 -13.39
CA VAL A 112 -3.73 -16.87 -14.81
C VAL A 112 -2.60 -15.87 -14.93
N GLY A 113 -1.60 -16.17 -15.75
CA GLY A 113 -0.41 -15.33 -15.90
C GLY A 113 -0.73 -13.95 -16.49
N GLY A 114 0.00 -12.95 -16.00
CA GLY A 114 -0.12 -11.55 -16.38
C GLY A 114 -1.13 -10.76 -15.54
N PRO A 115 -1.10 -9.42 -15.62
CA PRO A 115 -2.08 -8.56 -14.99
C PRO A 115 -3.50 -8.88 -15.46
N HIS A 116 -4.52 -8.46 -14.69
CA HIS A 116 -5.91 -8.60 -15.13
C HIS A 116 -6.08 -7.94 -16.52
N PRO A 117 -6.71 -8.59 -17.52
CA PRO A 117 -6.71 -8.10 -18.91
C PRO A 117 -7.27 -6.69 -19.09
N GLY A 118 -8.28 -6.33 -18.28
CA GLY A 118 -8.87 -4.99 -18.25
C GLY A 118 -8.22 -4.01 -17.27
N ARG A 119 -7.10 -4.37 -16.64
CA ARG A 119 -6.48 -3.64 -15.50
C ARG A 119 -7.51 -3.19 -14.46
N GLN A 120 -8.45 -4.09 -14.16
CA GLN A 120 -9.50 -3.83 -13.20
C GLN A 120 -8.85 -3.66 -11.82
N SER A 121 -9.15 -2.56 -11.14
CA SER A 121 -8.71 -2.34 -9.75
C SER A 121 -9.05 -3.56 -8.89
N TYR A 122 -8.14 -3.94 -8.00
CA TYR A 122 -8.16 -5.16 -7.18
C TYR A 122 -7.92 -6.49 -7.92
N GLY A 123 -7.76 -6.49 -9.26
CA GLY A 123 -7.73 -7.72 -10.06
C GLY A 123 -6.35 -8.32 -10.33
N SER A 124 -5.26 -7.58 -10.13
CA SER A 124 -3.90 -8.03 -10.40
C SER A 124 -3.13 -8.26 -9.10
N PHE A 125 -2.31 -9.31 -9.07
CA PHE A 125 -1.59 -9.75 -7.90
C PHE A 125 -0.18 -10.23 -8.25
N LEU A 126 0.71 -10.21 -7.27
CA LEU A 126 1.90 -11.06 -7.22
C LEU A 126 2.09 -11.52 -5.77
N SER A 127 2.87 -12.56 -5.55
CA SER A 127 3.16 -13.07 -4.21
C SER A 127 4.66 -13.23 -4.00
N PHE A 128 5.12 -13.01 -2.77
CA PHE A 128 6.48 -13.32 -2.34
C PHE A 128 6.48 -13.80 -0.89
N THR A 129 7.60 -14.36 -0.46
CA THR A 129 7.81 -14.72 0.95
C THR A 129 9.01 -14.00 1.52
N ASP A 130 8.94 -13.65 2.80
CA ASP A 130 10.11 -13.21 3.55
C ASP A 130 11.10 -14.37 3.81
N PRO A 131 12.28 -14.13 4.43
CA PRO A 131 13.28 -15.16 4.68
C PRO A 131 12.82 -16.33 5.56
N ASP A 132 11.76 -16.16 6.35
CA ASP A 132 11.18 -17.19 7.20
C ASP A 132 10.04 -17.94 6.49
N GLY A 133 9.45 -17.37 5.45
CA GLY A 133 8.34 -17.96 4.69
C GLY A 133 6.98 -17.32 4.95
N ASN A 134 6.94 -16.16 5.62
CA ASN A 134 5.71 -15.39 5.78
C ASN A 134 5.26 -14.92 4.40
N GLU A 135 4.00 -15.19 4.05
CA GLU A 135 3.48 -14.95 2.70
C GLU A 135 2.86 -13.56 2.61
N PHE A 136 3.34 -12.82 1.60
CA PHE A 136 2.79 -11.54 1.19
C PHE A 136 2.17 -11.65 -0.20
N PHE A 137 1.05 -10.96 -0.36
CA PHE A 137 0.49 -10.62 -1.67
C PHE A 137 0.66 -9.13 -1.90
N LEU A 138 1.18 -8.76 -3.06
CA LEU A 138 0.92 -7.42 -3.58
C LEU A 138 -0.38 -7.46 -4.38
N GLN A 139 -1.19 -6.43 -4.21
CA GLN A 139 -2.44 -6.26 -4.95
C GLN A 139 -2.49 -4.87 -5.58
N GLU A 140 -2.80 -4.84 -6.87
CA GLU A 140 -2.98 -3.60 -7.61
C GLU A 140 -4.33 -2.96 -7.27
N VAL A 141 -4.31 -1.71 -6.78
CA VAL A 141 -5.52 -0.92 -6.51
C VAL A 141 -5.35 0.48 -7.06
N THR A 142 -5.96 0.71 -8.22
CA THR A 142 -5.97 2.01 -8.94
C THR A 142 -7.19 2.85 -8.59
N GLU A 143 -8.29 2.22 -8.19
CA GLU A 143 -9.52 2.86 -7.71
C GLU A 143 -9.95 2.20 -6.40
N ARG A 144 -10.01 2.97 -5.31
CA ARG A 144 -10.37 2.43 -3.98
C ARG A 144 -11.89 2.34 -3.84
N ARG A 145 -12.37 1.29 -3.16
CA ARG A 145 -13.80 1.17 -2.81
C ARG A 145 -14.27 2.36 -1.95
N PRO A 146 -15.52 2.81 -2.10
CA PRO A 146 -16.07 3.92 -1.31
C PRO A 146 -15.87 3.75 0.20
N GLY A 147 -15.52 4.85 0.89
CA GLY A 147 -15.30 4.88 2.34
C GLY A 147 -13.93 4.35 2.80
N ARG A 148 -13.04 3.94 1.90
CA ARG A 148 -11.66 3.51 2.24
C ARG A 148 -10.67 4.68 2.37
N ILE A 149 -11.07 5.86 1.95
CA ILE A 149 -10.28 7.08 2.05
C ILE A 149 -11.04 7.95 3.06
N SER A 150 -10.39 8.32 4.16
CA SER A 150 -10.95 9.26 5.14
C SER A 150 -10.20 10.59 5.15
N HIS A 151 -8.98 10.59 4.59
CA HIS A 151 -8.10 11.75 4.47
C HIS A 151 -7.27 11.58 3.20
N VAL A 152 -7.01 12.68 2.49
CA VAL A 152 -6.08 12.70 1.35
C VAL A 152 -4.67 12.83 1.90
N VAL A 153 -3.80 11.85 1.61
CA VAL A 153 -2.40 11.87 2.02
C VAL A 153 -1.55 12.16 0.78
N TYR A 154 -0.74 13.21 0.86
CA TYR A 154 0.30 13.50 -0.12
C TYR A 154 1.65 13.11 0.48
N ASP A 155 2.52 12.50 -0.32
CA ASP A 155 3.83 12.01 0.13
C ASP A 155 4.87 13.13 0.28
N SER A 156 4.61 14.32 -0.27
CA SER A 156 5.55 15.42 -0.34
C SER A 156 4.84 16.77 -0.53
N ALA A 157 5.52 17.86 -0.17
CA ALA A 157 5.02 19.22 -0.44
C ALA A 157 4.86 19.49 -1.95
N ALA A 158 5.72 18.89 -2.79
CA ALA A 158 5.63 18.99 -4.25
C ALA A 158 4.34 18.33 -4.79
N ALA A 159 3.95 17.18 -4.25
CA ALA A 159 2.69 16.53 -4.60
C ALA A 159 1.46 17.37 -4.17
N VAL A 160 1.51 18.00 -2.99
CA VAL A 160 0.46 18.94 -2.55
C VAL A 160 0.37 20.12 -3.51
N GLU A 161 1.51 20.72 -3.88
CA GLU A 161 1.55 21.85 -4.80
C GLU A 161 0.99 21.48 -6.18
N ALA A 162 1.38 20.33 -6.73
CA ALA A 162 0.87 19.83 -8.00
C ALA A 162 -0.67 19.70 -7.97
N ALA A 163 -1.22 19.09 -6.93
CA ALA A 163 -2.67 18.93 -6.79
C ALA A 163 -3.40 20.29 -6.68
N LEU A 164 -2.82 21.26 -5.97
CA LEU A 164 -3.37 22.62 -5.90
C LEU A 164 -3.33 23.32 -7.26
N ARG A 165 -2.26 23.14 -8.03
CA ARG A 165 -2.12 23.71 -9.39
C ARG A 165 -3.12 23.09 -10.36
N ASP A 166 -3.31 21.77 -10.30
CA ASP A 166 -4.28 21.07 -11.13
C ASP A 166 -5.71 21.52 -10.81
N ALA A 167 -6.04 21.64 -9.52
CA ALA A 167 -7.33 22.20 -9.09
C ALA A 167 -7.53 23.64 -9.59
N ALA A 168 -6.47 24.47 -9.58
CA ALA A 168 -6.53 25.84 -10.08
C ALA A 168 -6.75 25.92 -11.59
N ILE A 169 -6.10 25.05 -12.36
CA ILE A 169 -6.32 24.95 -13.81
C ILE A 169 -7.78 24.57 -14.09
N ALA A 170 -8.26 23.51 -13.45
CA ALA A 170 -9.63 23.03 -13.65
C ALA A 170 -10.68 24.04 -13.19
N HIS A 171 -10.43 24.77 -12.11
CA HIS A 171 -11.33 25.82 -11.63
C HIS A 171 -11.36 27.02 -12.59
N GLY A 172 -10.22 27.41 -13.16
CA GLY A 172 -10.17 28.46 -14.19
C GLY A 172 -10.99 28.09 -15.44
N GLU A 173 -10.97 26.83 -15.86
CA GLU A 173 -11.85 26.34 -16.92
C GLU A 173 -13.33 26.39 -16.51
N TYR A 174 -13.66 26.04 -15.26
CA TYR A 174 -15.01 26.14 -14.72
C TYR A 174 -15.52 27.59 -14.67
N GLU A 175 -14.70 28.54 -14.20
CA GLU A 175 -15.05 29.97 -14.22
C GLU A 175 -15.31 30.44 -15.65
N ALA A 176 -14.44 30.09 -16.60
CA ALA A 176 -14.55 30.49 -18.00
C ALA A 176 -15.80 29.91 -18.70
N THR A 177 -16.15 28.65 -18.42
CA THR A 177 -17.18 27.91 -19.17
C THR A 177 -18.53 27.84 -18.48
N VAL A 178 -18.57 27.81 -17.15
CA VAL A 178 -19.79 27.64 -16.36
C VAL A 178 -20.22 28.94 -15.70
N LEU A 179 -19.28 29.77 -15.24
CA LEU A 179 -19.58 31.05 -14.60
C LEU A 179 -19.50 32.26 -15.56
N ASP A 180 -19.35 32.01 -16.87
CA ASP A 180 -19.27 33.06 -17.91
C ASP A 180 -18.11 34.05 -17.65
N GLY A 181 -16.96 33.50 -17.24
CA GLY A 181 -15.73 34.23 -16.92
C GLY A 181 -15.79 35.02 -15.61
N LYS A 182 -16.82 34.84 -14.79
CA LYS A 182 -16.91 35.47 -13.47
C LYS A 182 -16.12 34.70 -12.44
N HIS A 183 -15.48 35.44 -11.53
CA HIS A 183 -14.82 34.87 -10.38
C HIS A 183 -15.82 34.13 -9.48
N ASP A 184 -15.43 32.94 -9.06
CA ASP A 184 -16.15 32.15 -8.06
C ASP A 184 -15.77 32.60 -6.65
N GLU A 185 -16.64 33.34 -5.98
CA GLU A 185 -16.45 33.73 -4.58
C GLU A 185 -16.41 32.51 -3.63
N ASP A 186 -16.92 31.36 -4.06
CA ASP A 186 -16.91 30.09 -3.31
C ASP A 186 -15.88 29.08 -3.87
N TRP A 187 -14.83 29.58 -4.53
CA TRP A 187 -13.74 28.76 -5.03
C TRP A 187 -13.17 27.76 -3.99
N PRO A 188 -13.07 28.06 -2.67
CA PRO A 188 -12.56 27.08 -1.73
C PRO A 188 -13.43 25.82 -1.65
N ALA A 189 -14.76 25.97 -1.72
CA ALA A 189 -15.68 24.84 -1.72
C ALA A 189 -15.56 24.03 -3.02
N TRP A 190 -15.39 24.72 -4.17
CA TRP A 190 -15.17 24.05 -5.45
C TRP A 190 -13.87 23.25 -5.45
N TYR A 191 -12.75 23.83 -4.99
CA TYR A 191 -11.46 23.16 -4.87
C TYR A 191 -11.57 21.95 -3.95
N ALA A 192 -12.17 22.11 -2.76
CA ALA A 192 -12.36 21.02 -1.82
C ALA A 192 -13.12 19.85 -2.47
N ALA A 193 -14.21 20.14 -3.18
CA ALA A 193 -15.00 19.11 -3.87
C ALA A 193 -14.24 18.47 -5.05
N HIS A 194 -13.47 19.26 -5.80
CA HIS A 194 -12.66 18.76 -6.92
C HIS A 194 -11.54 17.83 -6.42
N MET A 195 -10.76 18.30 -5.45
CA MET A 195 -9.65 17.53 -4.87
C MET A 195 -10.15 16.29 -4.12
N ALA A 196 -11.32 16.37 -3.45
CA ALA A 196 -11.96 15.20 -2.85
C ALA A 196 -12.30 14.14 -3.90
N ARG A 197 -12.98 14.53 -5.00
CA ARG A 197 -13.30 13.60 -6.10
C ARG A 197 -12.04 13.01 -6.75
N ALA A 198 -11.03 13.83 -7.00
CA ALA A 198 -9.74 13.38 -7.55
C ALA A 198 -9.05 12.37 -6.62
N ALA A 199 -9.23 12.54 -5.31
CA ALA A 199 -8.74 11.62 -4.30
C ALA A 199 -9.72 10.48 -3.98
N GLY A 200 -10.82 10.29 -4.71
CA GLY A 200 -11.79 9.20 -4.48
C GLY A 200 -12.61 9.29 -3.18
N LEU A 201 -12.83 10.51 -2.67
CA LEU A 201 -13.69 10.83 -1.53
C LEU A 201 -15.13 11.17 -1.95
#